data_AF-A0A4R6T5W0-F1
#
_entry.id   AF-A0A4R6T5W0-F1
#
_cell.length_a   1.000
_cell.length_b   1.000
_cell.length_c   1.000
_cell.angle_alpha   90.00
_cell.angle_beta   90.00
_cell.angle_gamma   90.00
#
_symmetry.space_group_name_H-M   'P 1'
#
loop_
_entity.id
_entity.type
_entity.pdbx_description
1 polymer ?
#
loop_
_entity_poly.entity_id
_entity_poly.type
_entity_poly.pdbx_seq_one_letter_code
_entity_poly.pdbx_strand_id
1 'polypeptide(L)'
;MKAFYLFFISFNLFFCLSAFGENDSIRRSQITVILDNDAYVPGRLDRYYSNGISIGFHHYLKEGKSISFRLGKEMYTPDLRKTGFATEFDRPYAGMVFGELAKQWRKERWFLEAEGMLGILGPSSGVSQLHYWFHDKFGFPRPEGWETQLGDAALFNLSFSSIYHVAGNSTLDFNLYGNVAAGNWNQNISFGPILRFGKLLPFSVSQLTGSRVGVSGKGLEQYFQLGIVGIKSFWEGSVDGGNFGVKSG
;
A
#
# COMPACT_ATOMS: atom_id res chain seq x y z
N MET A 1 -1.76 20.87 21.93
CA MET A 1 -1.76 19.93 20.79
C MET A 1 -0.43 20.07 20.07
N LYS A 2 0.46 19.08 20.14
CA LYS A 2 1.71 19.07 19.38
C LYS A 2 1.41 18.44 18.02
N ALA A 3 1.61 19.18 16.93
CA ALA A 3 1.51 18.61 15.59
C ALA A 3 2.74 17.71 15.36
N PHE A 4 2.53 16.40 15.30
CA PHE A 4 3.54 15.47 14.80
C PHE A 4 3.53 15.52 13.28
N TYR A 5 4.67 15.89 12.69
CA TYR A 5 4.90 15.80 11.25
C TYR A 5 5.61 14.46 11.00
N LEU A 6 4.87 13.44 10.57
CA LEU A 6 5.47 12.21 10.06
C LEU A 6 5.89 12.44 8.61
N PHE A 7 7.19 12.34 8.35
CA PHE A 7 7.73 12.23 7.00
C PHE A 7 7.87 10.73 6.68
N PHE A 8 7.03 10.24 5.76
CA PHE A 8 7.12 8.88 5.25
C PHE A 8 7.82 8.91 3.90
N ILE A 9 8.95 8.21 3.77
CA ILE A 9 9.65 8.01 2.50
C ILE A 9 9.45 6.55 2.12
N SER A 10 8.53 6.30 1.18
CA SER A 10 8.29 4.95 0.64
C SER A 10 9.08 4.76 -0.66
N PHE A 11 9.94 3.74 -0.71
CA PHE A 11 10.60 3.31 -1.95
C PHE A 11 9.89 2.07 -2.49
N ASN A 12 8.98 2.26 -3.45
CA ASN A 12 8.22 1.16 -4.04
C ASN A 12 8.94 0.63 -5.28
N LEU A 13 9.47 -0.60 -5.21
CA LEU A 13 10.07 -1.33 -6.33
C LEU A 13 9.01 -2.22 -6.97
N PHE A 14 8.32 -1.71 -8.00
CA PHE A 14 7.35 -2.50 -8.75
C PHE A 14 8.05 -3.38 -9.80
N PHE A 15 8.22 -4.67 -9.51
CA PHE A 15 8.55 -5.66 -10.54
C PHE A 15 7.26 -6.06 -11.28
N CYS A 16 7.03 -5.49 -12.47
CA CYS A 16 6.01 -5.98 -13.38
C CYS A 16 6.57 -7.15 -14.19
N LEU A 17 6.22 -8.39 -13.80
CA LEU A 17 6.43 -9.54 -14.68
C LEU A 17 5.51 -9.37 -15.89
N SER A 18 6.08 -9.01 -17.03
CA SER A 18 5.30 -8.83 -18.26
C SER A 18 4.84 -10.20 -18.77
N ALA A 19 3.56 -10.52 -18.60
CA ALA A 19 2.95 -11.62 -19.32
C ALA A 19 2.93 -11.27 -20.82
N PHE A 20 3.63 -12.06 -21.63
CA PHE A 20 3.63 -11.93 -23.08
C PHE A 20 2.24 -12.30 -23.62
N GLY A 21 1.44 -11.28 -23.92
CA GLY A 21 0.20 -11.41 -24.68
C GLY A 21 0.48 -11.08 -26.15
N GLU A 22 0.22 -12.04 -27.03
CA GLU A 22 0.51 -11.96 -28.47
C GLU A 22 -0.38 -10.96 -29.22
N ASN A 23 -1.51 -10.55 -28.63
CA ASN A 23 -2.64 -9.94 -29.34
C ASN A 23 -2.78 -8.43 -29.11
N ASP A 24 -3.18 -7.69 -30.15
CA ASP A 24 -3.45 -6.23 -30.12
C ASP A 24 -4.78 -5.86 -29.41
N SER A 25 -5.37 -6.82 -28.72
CA SER A 25 -6.63 -6.66 -28.01
C SER A 25 -6.47 -5.85 -26.72
N ILE A 26 -7.56 -5.19 -26.32
CA ILE A 26 -7.62 -4.46 -25.05
C ILE A 26 -7.33 -5.42 -23.90
N ARG A 27 -6.35 -5.08 -23.06
CA ARG A 27 -6.09 -5.81 -21.81
C ARG A 27 -7.28 -5.67 -20.88
N ARG A 28 -8.08 -6.74 -20.76
CA ARG A 28 -9.30 -6.74 -19.94
C ARG A 28 -9.03 -6.93 -18.46
N SER A 29 -8.02 -7.74 -18.14
CA SER A 29 -7.72 -8.09 -16.75
C SER A 29 -6.22 -8.02 -16.48
N GLN A 30 -5.86 -7.74 -15.24
CA GLN A 30 -4.49 -7.73 -14.75
C GLN A 30 -4.46 -8.28 -13.33
N ILE A 31 -3.49 -9.15 -13.05
CA ILE A 31 -3.16 -9.57 -11.69
C ILE A 31 -1.91 -8.80 -11.28
N THR A 32 -1.93 -8.26 -10.06
CA THR A 32 -0.82 -7.56 -9.45
C THR A 32 -0.42 -8.32 -8.20
N VAL A 33 0.88 -8.52 -7.98
CA VAL A 33 1.41 -9.01 -6.71
C VAL A 33 2.31 -7.91 -6.17
N ILE A 34 2.03 -7.47 -4.95
CA ILE A 34 2.81 -6.44 -4.25
C ILE A 34 3.45 -7.12 -3.05
N LEU A 35 4.76 -6.90 -2.89
CA LEU A 35 5.56 -7.38 -1.79
C LEU A 35 6.30 -6.18 -1.21
N ASP A 36 5.93 -5.78 -0.01
CA ASP A 36 6.52 -4.65 0.68
C ASP A 36 7.30 -5.19 1.89
N ASN A 37 8.52 -4.68 2.12
CA ASN A 37 9.36 -5.15 3.22
C ASN A 37 10.37 -4.06 3.64
N ASP A 38 10.52 -3.87 4.95
CA ASP A 38 11.51 -2.97 5.56
C ASP A 38 12.95 -3.33 5.15
N ALA A 39 13.20 -4.62 4.87
CA ALA A 39 14.51 -5.15 4.52
C ALA A 39 15.02 -4.71 3.14
N TYR A 40 14.15 -4.19 2.26
CA TYR A 40 14.54 -3.78 0.91
C TYR A 40 15.23 -2.41 0.85
N VAL A 41 15.19 -1.63 1.94
CA VAL A 41 15.80 -0.30 2.01
C VAL A 41 16.96 -0.29 3.03
N PRO A 42 18.21 -0.01 2.59
CA PRO A 42 19.33 0.19 3.49
C PRO A 42 19.02 1.31 4.49
N GLY A 43 19.09 1.00 5.79
CA GLY A 43 18.84 1.99 6.85
C GLY A 43 17.42 2.05 7.42
N ARG A 44 16.49 1.15 7.02
CA ARG A 44 15.15 0.98 7.64
C ARG A 44 14.40 2.31 7.82
N LEU A 45 14.31 3.09 6.74
CA LEU A 45 13.72 4.43 6.76
C LEU A 45 12.19 4.43 7.03
N ASP A 46 11.52 3.29 6.89
CA ASP A 46 10.10 3.10 7.20
C ASP A 46 9.82 2.63 8.64
N ARG A 47 10.87 2.33 9.42
CA ARG A 47 10.93 1.96 10.86
C ARG A 47 9.94 0.90 11.36
N TYR A 48 8.64 1.10 11.21
CA TYR A 48 7.58 0.37 11.91
C TYR A 48 6.67 -0.47 11.02
N TYR A 49 6.66 -0.26 9.70
CA TYR A 49 6.04 -1.18 8.74
C TYR A 49 7.04 -2.27 8.39
N SER A 50 6.76 -3.53 8.68
CA SER A 50 7.77 -4.59 8.53
C SER A 50 7.59 -5.41 7.26
N ASN A 51 6.35 -5.81 6.95
CA ASN A 51 6.08 -6.58 5.74
C ASN A 51 4.62 -6.51 5.34
N GLY A 52 4.38 -6.44 4.04
CA GLY A 52 3.08 -6.73 3.45
C GLY A 52 3.20 -7.56 2.19
N ILE A 53 2.17 -8.36 1.96
CA ILE A 53 1.94 -9.04 0.70
C ILE A 53 0.49 -8.85 0.32
N SER A 54 0.27 -8.48 -0.93
CA SER A 54 -1.08 -8.40 -1.46
C SER A 54 -1.14 -8.90 -2.89
N ILE A 55 -2.30 -9.46 -3.23
CA ILE A 55 -2.66 -9.89 -4.57
C ILE A 55 -3.85 -9.03 -4.99
N GLY A 56 -3.67 -8.31 -6.09
CA GLY A 56 -4.67 -7.47 -6.73
C GLY A 56 -5.18 -8.11 -8.02
N PHE A 57 -6.46 -7.93 -8.29
CA PHE A 57 -7.08 -8.20 -9.58
C PHE A 57 -7.75 -6.92 -10.07
N HIS A 58 -7.41 -6.50 -11.29
CA HIS A 58 -8.01 -5.33 -11.94
C HIS A 58 -8.78 -5.81 -13.17
N HIS A 59 -9.97 -5.26 -13.37
CA HIS A 59 -10.80 -5.58 -14.53
C HIS A 59 -11.33 -4.31 -15.21
N TYR A 60 -11.02 -4.16 -16.49
CA TYR A 60 -11.51 -3.07 -17.31
C TYR A 60 -12.97 -3.28 -17.68
N LEU A 61 -13.78 -2.25 -17.43
CA LEU A 61 -15.17 -2.20 -17.84
C LEU A 61 -15.27 -1.53 -19.20
N LYS A 62 -15.48 -0.21 -19.22
CA LYS A 62 -15.59 0.62 -20.42
C LYS A 62 -15.30 2.09 -20.10
N GLU A 63 -15.00 2.89 -21.13
CA GLU A 63 -14.86 4.35 -21.04
C GLU A 63 -13.86 4.82 -19.96
N GLY A 64 -12.73 4.12 -19.82
CA GLY A 64 -11.72 4.43 -18.80
C GLY A 64 -12.09 3.99 -17.38
N LYS A 65 -13.19 3.25 -17.20
CA LYS A 65 -13.60 2.73 -15.88
C LYS A 65 -13.09 1.31 -15.68
N SER A 66 -12.60 1.01 -14.48
CA SER A 66 -12.30 -0.35 -14.03
C SER A 66 -12.78 -0.57 -12.61
N ILE A 67 -12.78 -1.84 -12.22
CA ILE A 67 -12.88 -2.25 -10.81
C ILE A 67 -11.60 -2.97 -10.44
N SER A 68 -11.23 -2.91 -9.17
CA SER A 68 -10.16 -3.73 -8.63
C SER A 68 -10.54 -4.32 -7.29
N PHE A 69 -10.00 -5.50 -7.06
CA PHE A 69 -10.09 -6.21 -5.80
C PHE A 69 -8.68 -6.51 -5.31
N ARG A 70 -8.39 -6.25 -4.05
CA ARG A 70 -7.09 -6.58 -3.44
C ARG A 70 -7.33 -7.38 -2.18
N LEU A 71 -6.57 -8.45 -2.00
CA LEU A 71 -6.46 -9.17 -0.73
C LEU A 71 -5.03 -9.07 -0.26
N GLY A 72 -4.84 -8.77 1.01
CA GLY A 72 -3.51 -8.63 1.56
C GLY A 72 -3.43 -8.92 3.04
N LYS A 73 -2.19 -8.99 3.49
CA LYS A 73 -1.86 -8.95 4.92
C LYS A 73 -0.75 -7.94 5.13
N GLU A 74 -0.78 -7.32 6.29
CA GLU A 74 0.26 -6.42 6.77
C GLU A 74 0.72 -6.83 8.16
N MET A 75 1.98 -6.57 8.41
CA MET A 75 2.67 -6.87 9.65
C MET A 75 3.50 -5.67 10.09
N TYR A 76 3.23 -5.22 11.30
CA TYR A 76 3.93 -4.13 11.97
C TYR A 76 4.70 -4.73 13.16
N THR A 77 5.98 -4.40 13.25
CA THR A 77 6.83 -4.86 14.37
C THR A 77 7.60 -3.67 14.96
N PRO A 78 7.90 -3.70 16.27
CA PRO A 78 8.74 -2.69 16.91
C PRO A 78 10.14 -2.59 16.28
N ASP A 79 10.73 -1.39 16.26
CA ASP A 79 12.05 -1.13 15.66
C ASP A 79 13.17 -1.85 16.45
N LEU A 80 13.07 -1.85 17.78
CA LEU A 80 14.07 -2.44 18.67
C LEU A 80 13.77 -3.92 18.96
N ARG A 81 14.00 -4.78 17.97
CA ARG A 81 14.02 -6.26 18.10
C ARG A 81 15.05 -6.83 19.12
N LYS A 82 15.68 -5.98 19.95
CA LYS A 82 16.66 -6.34 20.99
C LYS A 82 16.11 -6.32 22.42
N THR A 83 14.93 -5.75 22.62
CA THR A 83 14.27 -5.76 23.93
C THR A 83 12.98 -6.54 23.75
N GLY A 84 12.82 -7.70 24.37
CA GLY A 84 11.65 -8.60 24.24
C GLY A 84 10.30 -8.01 24.65
N PHE A 85 10.21 -6.68 24.80
CA PHE A 85 9.03 -5.90 25.13
C PHE A 85 9.05 -4.61 24.31
N ALA A 86 7.89 -4.19 23.79
CA ALA A 86 7.73 -2.83 23.29
C ALA A 86 7.99 -1.86 24.47
N THR A 87 8.95 -0.96 24.32
CA THR A 87 9.06 0.18 25.25
C THR A 87 7.86 1.12 25.04
N GLU A 88 7.52 1.97 26.01
CA GLU A 88 6.39 2.93 25.92
C GLU A 88 6.38 3.82 24.65
N PHE A 89 7.49 3.85 23.90
CA PHE A 89 7.69 4.69 22.71
C PHE A 89 7.82 3.91 21.39
N ASP A 90 7.68 2.58 21.40
CA ASP A 90 7.76 1.74 20.19
C ASP A 90 6.36 1.26 19.76
N ARG A 91 6.13 1.06 18.46
CA ARG A 91 4.82 0.57 17.99
C ARG A 91 4.61 -0.87 18.46
N PRO A 92 3.41 -1.23 18.94
CA PRO A 92 3.12 -2.61 19.31
C PRO A 92 3.18 -3.53 18.07
N TYR A 93 3.36 -4.83 18.30
CA TYR A 93 3.10 -5.79 17.23
C TYR A 93 1.66 -5.65 16.75
N ALA A 94 1.47 -5.68 15.44
CA ALA A 94 0.14 -5.71 14.84
C ALA A 94 0.16 -6.53 13.56
N GLY A 95 -0.79 -7.44 13.45
CA GLY A 95 -1.04 -8.20 12.24
C GLY A 95 -2.45 -7.92 11.76
N MET A 96 -2.62 -7.67 10.47
CA MET A 96 -3.94 -7.58 9.87
C MET A 96 -4.02 -8.33 8.54
N VAL A 97 -5.21 -8.84 8.27
CA VAL A 97 -5.62 -9.32 6.95
C VAL A 97 -6.77 -8.46 6.46
N PHE A 98 -6.79 -8.13 5.18
CA PHE A 98 -7.79 -7.23 4.63
C PHE A 98 -8.15 -7.58 3.20
N GLY A 99 -9.33 -7.10 2.80
CA GLY A 99 -9.80 -7.06 1.45
C GLY A 99 -10.27 -5.66 1.07
N GLU A 100 -9.97 -5.27 -0.16
CA GLU A 100 -10.34 -3.98 -0.71
C GLU A 100 -11.08 -4.15 -2.02
N LEU A 101 -12.07 -3.29 -2.23
CA LEU A 101 -12.76 -3.14 -3.48
C LEU A 101 -12.66 -1.67 -3.90
N ALA A 102 -12.16 -1.42 -5.10
CA ALA A 102 -12.05 -0.08 -5.64
C ALA A 102 -12.74 0.06 -6.99
N LYS A 103 -13.30 1.25 -7.20
CA LYS A 103 -13.77 1.73 -8.49
C LYS A 103 -12.80 2.81 -8.98
N GLN A 104 -12.38 2.66 -10.23
CA GLN A 104 -11.35 3.49 -10.83
C GLN A 104 -11.89 4.17 -12.08
N TRP A 105 -11.55 5.45 -12.27
CA TRP A 105 -11.88 6.26 -13.44
C TRP A 105 -10.61 6.90 -13.99
N ARG A 106 -10.35 6.69 -15.29
CA ARG A 106 -9.19 7.24 -16.00
C ARG A 106 -9.64 8.12 -17.14
N LYS A 107 -8.99 9.27 -17.25
CA LYS A 107 -9.03 10.18 -18.39
C LYS A 107 -7.61 10.59 -18.77
N GLU A 108 -7.47 11.34 -19.85
CA GLU A 108 -6.18 11.77 -20.39
C GLU A 108 -5.31 12.52 -19.38
N ARG A 109 -5.93 13.29 -18.47
CA ARG A 109 -5.21 14.11 -17.49
C ARG A 109 -5.52 13.83 -16.03
N TRP A 110 -6.45 12.93 -15.74
CA TRP A 110 -6.78 12.64 -14.35
C TRP A 110 -7.20 11.20 -14.13
N PHE A 111 -6.88 10.74 -12.93
CA PHE A 111 -7.25 9.46 -12.37
C PHE A 111 -8.00 9.72 -11.06
N LEU A 112 -9.07 8.97 -10.84
CA LEU A 112 -9.80 8.93 -9.59
C LEU A 112 -10.01 7.48 -9.17
N GLU A 113 -9.91 7.24 -7.87
CA GLU A 113 -10.19 5.96 -7.26
C GLU A 113 -11.01 6.17 -5.99
N ALA A 114 -12.06 5.37 -5.85
CA ALA A 114 -12.84 5.26 -4.62
C ALA A 114 -12.72 3.82 -4.16
N GLU A 115 -12.25 3.61 -2.94
CA GLU A 115 -11.92 2.30 -2.39
C GLU A 115 -12.57 2.12 -1.02
N GLY A 116 -13.06 0.90 -0.78
CA GLY A 116 -13.47 0.44 0.53
C GLY A 116 -12.65 -0.76 0.97
N MET A 117 -12.18 -0.72 2.21
CA MET A 117 -11.40 -1.76 2.88
C MET A 117 -12.23 -2.38 4.01
N LEU A 118 -12.20 -3.71 4.11
CA LEU A 118 -12.62 -4.46 5.29
C LEU A 118 -11.47 -5.35 5.74
N GLY A 119 -11.29 -5.52 7.05
CA GLY A 119 -10.21 -6.36 7.56
C GLY A 119 -10.41 -6.84 8.99
N ILE A 120 -9.47 -7.66 9.43
CA ILE A 120 -9.37 -8.17 10.79
C ILE A 120 -7.96 -7.85 11.28
N LEU A 121 -7.88 -7.07 12.35
CA LEU A 121 -6.68 -6.81 13.15
C LEU A 121 -6.55 -7.86 14.25
N GLY A 122 -5.32 -8.14 14.67
CA GLY A 122 -5.02 -8.85 15.92
C GLY A 122 -4.79 -10.35 15.74
N PRO A 123 -4.78 -11.14 16.82
CA PRO A 123 -4.52 -12.58 16.80
C PRO A 123 -5.37 -13.37 15.79
N SER A 124 -6.64 -13.00 15.60
CA SER A 124 -7.56 -13.63 14.66
C SER A 124 -7.16 -13.43 13.19
N SER A 125 -6.27 -12.47 12.89
CA SER A 125 -5.71 -12.30 11.55
C SER A 125 -4.78 -13.45 11.14
N GLY A 126 -4.26 -14.23 12.10
CA GLY A 126 -3.33 -15.34 11.84
C GLY A 126 -1.92 -14.92 11.41
N VAL A 127 -1.63 -13.61 11.37
CA VAL A 127 -0.36 -13.09 10.85
C VAL A 127 0.82 -13.51 11.72
N SER A 128 0.66 -13.57 13.05
CA SER A 128 1.72 -14.02 13.96
C SER A 128 2.14 -15.48 13.70
N GLN A 129 1.17 -16.35 13.45
CA GLN A 129 1.38 -17.77 13.21
C GLN A 129 2.10 -17.97 11.87
N LEU A 130 1.74 -17.18 10.87
CA LEU A 130 2.42 -17.20 9.58
C LEU A 130 3.87 -16.69 9.69
N HIS A 131 4.11 -15.67 10.51
CA HIS A 131 5.45 -15.17 10.79
C HIS A 131 6.32 -16.24 11.50
N TYR A 132 5.78 -16.88 12.54
CA TYR A 132 6.43 -18.02 13.20
C TYR A 132 6.73 -19.16 12.23
N TRP A 133 5.75 -19.56 11.42
CA TRP A 133 5.93 -20.63 10.44
C TRP A 133 7.06 -20.33 9.44
N PHE A 134 7.14 -19.09 8.95
CA PHE A 134 8.22 -18.69 8.03
C PHE A 134 9.59 -18.78 8.72
N HIS A 135 9.70 -18.27 9.95
CA HIS A 135 10.96 -18.32 10.69
C HIS A 135 11.39 -19.76 11.00
N ASP A 136 10.46 -20.60 11.43
CA ASP A 136 10.69 -22.02 11.66
C ASP A 136 11.12 -22.76 10.38
N LYS A 137 10.42 -22.49 9.27
CA LYS A 137 10.66 -23.20 8.01
C LYS A 137 12.01 -22.88 7.39
N PHE A 138 12.47 -21.63 7.52
CA PHE A 138 13.71 -21.15 6.91
C PHE A 138 14.87 -20.99 7.91
N GLY A 139 14.67 -21.39 9.17
CA GLY A 139 15.73 -21.41 10.20
C GLY A 139 16.11 -20.02 10.74
N PHE A 140 15.21 -19.05 10.67
CA PHE A 140 15.40 -17.74 11.30
C PHE A 140 15.01 -17.77 12.79
N PRO A 141 15.64 -16.95 13.65
CA PRO A 141 15.23 -16.83 15.06
C PRO A 141 13.77 -16.40 15.18
N ARG A 142 12.96 -17.07 16.00
CA ARG A 142 11.54 -16.71 16.17
C ARG A 142 11.40 -15.27 16.69
N PRO A 143 10.44 -14.50 16.15
CA PRO A 143 10.16 -13.15 16.65
C PRO A 143 9.55 -13.22 18.06
N GLU A 144 10.06 -12.42 18.99
CA GLU A 144 9.49 -12.28 20.34
C GLU A 144 8.61 -11.02 20.40
N GLY A 145 7.50 -11.07 21.15
CA GLY A 145 6.63 -9.91 21.41
C GLY A 145 5.22 -9.96 20.81
N TRP A 146 4.90 -10.95 19.96
CA TRP A 146 3.54 -11.13 19.43
C TRP A 146 2.47 -11.41 20.50
N GLU A 147 2.86 -11.83 21.70
CA GLU A 147 1.95 -11.96 22.84
C GLU A 147 1.41 -10.61 23.33
N THR A 148 2.09 -9.52 23.00
CA THR A 148 1.70 -8.13 23.33
C THR A 148 1.13 -7.38 22.13
N GLN A 149 0.70 -8.10 21.08
CA GLN A 149 0.13 -7.46 19.89
C GLN A 149 -1.21 -6.77 20.19
N LEU A 150 -1.60 -5.86 19.30
CA LEU A 150 -2.95 -5.26 19.30
C LEU A 150 -4.03 -6.34 19.28
N GLY A 151 -5.11 -6.11 20.03
CA GLY A 151 -6.24 -7.01 20.15
C GLY A 151 -7.08 -7.14 18.88
N ASP A 152 -8.00 -8.11 18.90
CA ASP A 152 -8.86 -8.38 17.76
C ASP A 152 -9.82 -7.23 17.50
N ALA A 153 -9.82 -6.73 16.26
CA ALA A 153 -10.77 -5.70 15.83
C ALA A 153 -11.17 -5.89 14.37
N ALA A 154 -12.44 -5.65 14.07
CA ALA A 154 -12.90 -5.49 12.70
C ALA A 154 -12.45 -4.12 12.17
N LEU A 155 -11.83 -4.09 11.00
CA LEU A 155 -11.35 -2.89 10.34
C LEU A 155 -12.29 -2.51 9.20
N PHE A 156 -12.53 -1.21 9.06
CA PHE A 156 -13.23 -0.62 7.93
C PHE A 156 -12.62 0.73 7.59
N ASN A 157 -12.38 0.95 6.30
CA ASN A 157 -11.86 2.20 5.78
C ASN A 157 -12.47 2.53 4.42
N LEU A 158 -12.72 3.82 4.19
CA LEU A 158 -13.01 4.38 2.88
C LEU A 158 -11.88 5.32 2.47
N SER A 159 -11.47 5.25 1.22
CA SER A 159 -10.45 6.13 0.67
C SER A 159 -10.88 6.68 -0.69
N PHE A 160 -10.52 7.93 -0.95
CA PHE A 160 -10.67 8.57 -2.25
C PHE A 160 -9.32 9.14 -2.65
N SER A 161 -8.78 8.68 -3.78
CA SER A 161 -7.50 9.15 -4.29
C SER A 161 -7.64 9.75 -5.70
N SER A 162 -6.77 10.71 -6.01
CA SER A 162 -6.68 11.32 -7.32
C SER A 162 -5.24 11.56 -7.73
N ILE A 163 -4.98 11.40 -9.02
CA ILE A 163 -3.76 11.89 -9.65
C ILE A 163 -4.16 12.79 -10.80
N TYR A 164 -3.63 14.01 -10.83
CA TYR A 164 -3.81 14.96 -11.92
C TYR A 164 -2.48 15.16 -12.66
N HIS A 165 -2.48 14.89 -13.96
CA HIS A 165 -1.36 15.14 -14.85
C HIS A 165 -1.32 16.62 -15.23
N VAL A 166 -0.34 17.33 -14.69
CA VAL A 166 -0.21 18.78 -14.88
C VAL A 166 0.45 19.08 -16.21
N ALA A 167 1.63 18.50 -16.45
CA ALA A 167 2.42 18.69 -17.66
C ALA A 167 3.46 17.58 -17.80
N GLY A 168 3.87 17.31 -19.03
CA GLY A 168 4.93 16.35 -19.31
C GLY A 168 4.88 15.81 -20.73
N ASN A 169 5.80 14.89 -21.01
CA ASN A 169 5.90 14.15 -22.25
C ASN A 169 6.26 12.68 -21.97
N SER A 170 6.64 11.93 -23.00
CA SER A 170 7.01 10.52 -22.90
C SER A 170 8.33 10.26 -22.15
N THR A 171 9.04 11.31 -21.71
CA THR A 171 10.32 11.19 -21.00
C THR A 171 10.31 11.74 -19.58
N LEU A 172 9.57 12.82 -19.35
CA LEU A 172 9.46 13.49 -18.05
C LEU A 172 8.03 13.99 -17.86
N ASP A 173 7.43 13.72 -16.71
CA ASP A 173 6.18 14.35 -16.34
C ASP A 173 6.06 14.75 -14.87
N PHE A 174 5.15 15.69 -14.64
CA PHE A 174 4.80 16.25 -13.36
C PHE A 174 3.30 16.05 -13.10
N ASN A 175 2.99 15.43 -11.97
CA ASN A 175 1.65 15.07 -11.56
C ASN A 175 1.41 15.55 -10.11
N LEU A 176 0.15 15.75 -9.75
CA LEU A 176 -0.28 16.03 -8.38
C LEU A 176 -1.09 14.86 -7.87
N TYR A 177 -0.72 14.34 -6.71
CA TYR A 177 -1.46 13.32 -5.98
C TYR A 177 -2.25 13.94 -4.84
N GLY A 178 -3.46 13.45 -4.62
CA GLY A 178 -4.28 13.77 -3.47
C GLY A 178 -5.01 12.53 -2.96
N ASN A 179 -5.17 12.42 -1.65
CA ASN A 179 -5.95 11.37 -1.02
C ASN A 179 -6.63 11.87 0.25
N VAL A 180 -7.80 11.30 0.52
CA VAL A 180 -8.51 11.40 1.79
C VAL A 180 -8.91 9.98 2.19
N ALA A 181 -8.68 9.65 3.45
CA ALA A 181 -9.09 8.37 4.03
C ALA A 181 -9.84 8.63 5.34
N ALA A 182 -10.87 7.82 5.59
CA ALA A 182 -11.62 7.83 6.83
C ALA A 182 -12.05 6.41 7.20
N GLY A 183 -11.98 6.08 8.48
CA GLY A 183 -12.30 4.77 8.99
C GLY A 183 -11.71 4.57 10.38
N ASN A 184 -11.76 3.33 10.87
CA ASN A 184 -11.16 2.99 12.15
C ASN A 184 -9.70 2.52 12.02
N TRP A 185 -9.20 2.26 10.81
CA TRP A 185 -7.79 1.96 10.59
C TRP A 185 -6.98 3.22 10.25
N ASN A 186 -7.43 4.03 9.28
CA ASN A 186 -6.72 5.24 8.86
C ASN A 186 -7.65 6.43 8.69
N GLN A 187 -7.26 7.59 9.23
CA GLN A 187 -7.90 8.87 8.97
C GLN A 187 -6.83 9.89 8.61
N ASN A 188 -6.76 10.28 7.34
CA ASN A 188 -5.76 11.23 6.90
C ASN A 188 -6.21 11.99 5.66
N ILE A 189 -5.50 13.09 5.42
CA ILE A 189 -5.51 13.80 4.15
C ILE A 189 -4.06 13.88 3.67
N SER A 190 -3.84 13.54 2.41
CA SER A 190 -2.52 13.49 1.79
C SER A 190 -2.52 14.28 0.50
N PHE A 191 -1.46 15.05 0.24
CA PHE A 191 -1.30 15.79 -1.01
C PHE A 191 0.16 15.99 -1.35
N GLY A 192 0.52 15.88 -2.62
CA GLY A 192 1.88 16.21 -3.03
C GLY A 192 2.19 16.04 -4.51
N PRO A 193 3.29 16.67 -4.96
CA PRO A 193 3.82 16.47 -6.30
C PRO A 193 4.44 15.08 -6.49
N ILE A 194 4.34 14.58 -7.72
CA ILE A 194 5.01 13.39 -8.24
C ILE A 194 5.69 13.77 -9.56
N LEU A 195 7.01 13.64 -9.60
CA LEU A 195 7.83 13.74 -10.80
C LEU A 195 8.19 12.34 -11.28
N ARG A 196 8.06 12.06 -12.58
CA ARG A 196 8.54 10.80 -13.17
C ARG A 196 9.44 11.05 -14.34
N PHE A 197 10.51 10.27 -14.46
CA PHE A 197 11.44 10.32 -15.58
C PHE A 197 11.78 8.92 -16.10
N GLY A 198 11.88 8.75 -17.41
CA GLY A 198 12.17 7.46 -18.05
C GLY A 198 11.45 7.30 -19.39
N LYS A 199 10.98 6.09 -19.69
CA LYS A 199 10.10 5.79 -20.82
C LYS A 199 8.66 5.71 -20.31
N LEU A 200 7.95 6.83 -20.43
CA LEU A 200 6.58 6.99 -19.95
C LEU A 200 5.58 6.67 -21.05
N LEU A 201 4.53 5.94 -20.70
CA LEU A 201 3.34 5.84 -21.54
C LEU A 201 2.41 7.03 -21.28
N PRO A 202 1.46 7.33 -22.18
CA PRO A 202 0.45 8.35 -21.93
C PRO A 202 -0.23 8.12 -20.58
N PHE A 203 -0.52 9.20 -19.86
CA PHE A 203 -1.01 9.15 -18.48
C PHE A 203 -2.20 8.20 -18.30
N SER A 204 -3.19 8.25 -19.20
CA SER A 204 -4.41 7.42 -19.13
C SER A 204 -4.18 5.91 -19.21
N VAL A 205 -3.01 5.47 -19.68
CA VAL A 205 -2.65 4.06 -19.89
C VAL A 205 -1.42 3.63 -19.07
N SER A 206 -0.91 4.55 -18.26
CA SER A 206 0.26 4.37 -17.41
C SER A 206 -0.08 3.59 -16.14
N GLN A 207 0.87 2.79 -15.64
CA GLN A 207 0.74 2.08 -14.37
C GLN A 207 0.59 3.03 -13.18
N LEU A 208 0.95 4.31 -13.31
CA LEU A 208 0.67 5.35 -12.31
C LEU A 208 -0.82 5.45 -11.97
N THR A 209 -1.70 5.08 -12.90
CA THR A 209 -3.17 5.06 -12.69
C THR A 209 -3.67 3.74 -12.09
N GLY A 210 -2.81 3.03 -11.34
CA GLY A 210 -3.13 1.80 -10.60
C GLY A 210 -3.10 0.50 -11.40
N SER A 211 -3.33 0.55 -12.72
CA SER A 211 -3.22 -0.63 -13.59
C SER A 211 -3.10 -0.24 -15.07
N ARG A 212 -2.82 -1.22 -15.92
CA ARG A 212 -2.76 -1.05 -17.38
C ARG A 212 -3.91 -1.77 -18.11
N VAL A 213 -5.03 -1.99 -17.43
CA VAL A 213 -6.23 -2.54 -18.07
C VAL A 213 -6.94 -1.46 -18.89
N GLY A 214 -7.65 -1.83 -19.95
CA GLY A 214 -8.32 -0.89 -20.85
C GLY A 214 -7.44 -0.32 -21.95
N VAL A 215 -6.21 -0.83 -22.07
CA VAL A 215 -5.19 -0.40 -23.04
C VAL A 215 -4.97 -1.51 -24.05
N SER A 216 -4.87 -1.17 -25.33
CA SER A 216 -4.39 -2.07 -26.39
C SER A 216 -2.89 -1.88 -26.66
N GLY A 217 -2.23 -2.92 -27.18
CA GLY A 217 -0.85 -2.85 -27.66
C GLY A 217 0.25 -3.17 -26.63
N LYS A 218 1.47 -3.32 -27.15
CA LYS A 218 2.65 -3.85 -26.44
C LYS A 218 3.57 -2.78 -25.84
N GLY A 219 3.03 -1.61 -25.50
CA GLY A 219 3.83 -0.51 -24.94
C GLY A 219 4.58 -0.94 -23.67
N LEU A 220 5.89 -0.68 -23.63
CA LEU A 220 6.72 -0.87 -22.45
C LEU A 220 6.86 0.48 -21.73
N GLU A 221 6.50 0.49 -20.45
CA GLU A 221 6.69 1.63 -19.55
C GLU A 221 7.80 1.28 -18.54
N GLN A 222 8.78 2.15 -18.41
CA GLN A 222 9.89 2.01 -17.46
C GLN A 222 10.26 3.40 -16.96
N TYR A 223 10.05 3.68 -15.68
CA TYR A 223 10.35 5.00 -15.13
C TYR A 223 10.83 4.93 -13.70
N PHE A 224 11.51 6.00 -13.31
CA PHE A 224 11.78 6.35 -11.93
C PHE A 224 10.78 7.43 -11.51
N GLN A 225 10.39 7.39 -10.24
CA GLN A 225 9.45 8.33 -9.66
C GLN A 225 10.03 8.94 -8.39
N LEU A 226 9.87 10.25 -8.25
CA LEU A 226 10.17 10.99 -7.03
C LEU A 226 8.91 11.76 -6.64
N GLY A 227 8.48 11.63 -5.38
CA GLY A 227 7.34 12.39 -4.86
C GLY A 227 7.63 12.89 -3.46
N ILE A 228 7.06 14.04 -3.13
CA ILE A 228 7.04 14.57 -1.77
C ILE A 228 5.57 14.72 -1.40
N VAL A 229 5.06 13.87 -0.52
CA VAL A 229 3.64 13.88 -0.12
C VAL A 229 3.54 14.35 1.32
N GLY A 230 2.84 15.46 1.53
CA GLY A 230 2.47 15.91 2.86
C GLY A 230 1.26 15.13 3.34
N ILE A 231 1.35 14.52 4.52
CA ILE A 231 0.28 13.74 5.14
C ILE A 231 -0.12 14.41 6.44
N LYS A 232 -1.40 14.75 6.57
CA LYS A 232 -2.02 15.11 7.84
C LYS A 232 -2.79 13.91 8.36
N SER A 233 -2.21 13.18 9.31
CA SER A 233 -2.88 12.08 10.01
C SER A 233 -3.69 12.62 11.19
N PHE A 234 -4.91 12.11 11.33
CA PHE A 234 -5.80 12.33 12.47
C PHE A 234 -5.94 11.08 13.34
N TRP A 235 -5.79 9.91 12.73
CA TRP A 235 -5.81 8.60 13.38
C TRP A 235 -5.07 7.58 12.52
N GLU A 236 -4.18 6.81 13.14
CA GLU A 236 -3.52 5.66 12.52
C GLU A 236 -3.58 4.44 13.46
N GLY A 237 -4.30 3.41 13.05
CA GLY A 237 -4.66 2.28 13.92
C GLY A 237 -3.48 1.48 14.45
N SER A 238 -2.36 1.43 13.72
CA SER A 238 -1.15 0.74 14.21
C SER A 238 -0.34 1.55 15.23
N VAL A 239 -0.60 2.86 15.39
CA VAL A 239 0.06 3.76 16.35
C VAL A 239 -0.87 4.13 17.49
N ASP A 240 -2.03 4.69 17.14
CA ASP A 240 -2.99 5.24 18.09
C ASP A 240 -3.89 4.15 18.68
N GLY A 241 -3.72 2.90 18.23
CA GLY A 241 -4.54 1.73 18.49
C GLY A 241 -4.69 1.27 19.93
N GLY A 242 -4.38 2.09 20.94
CA GLY A 242 -4.66 1.80 22.35
C GLY A 242 -6.13 1.43 22.62
N ASN A 243 -7.06 1.89 21.77
CA ASN A 243 -8.48 1.51 21.82
C ASN A 243 -8.78 0.08 21.32
N PHE A 244 -7.87 -0.57 20.60
CA PHE A 244 -8.01 -1.98 20.20
C PHE A 244 -7.64 -2.96 21.31
N GLY A 245 -7.15 -2.44 22.44
CA GLY A 245 -6.65 -3.25 23.56
C GLY A 245 -5.36 -3.98 23.21
N VAL A 246 -4.66 -4.43 24.25
CA VAL A 246 -3.57 -5.39 24.12
C VAL A 246 -4.13 -6.75 24.52
N LYS A 247 -3.70 -7.83 23.87
CA LYS A 247 -4.04 -9.19 24.30
C LYS A 247 -3.68 -9.35 25.80
N SER A 248 -4.68 -9.40 26.67
CA SER A 248 -4.51 -9.86 28.04
C SER A 248 -4.49 -11.39 27.99
N GLY A 249 -3.36 -11.97 28.38
CA GLY A 249 -3.18 -13.43 28.49
C GLY A 249 -4.17 -14.09 29.43
#